data_AF-A0A7W7VEX8-F1
#
_entry.id   AF-A0A7W7VEX8-F1
#
_cell.length_a   1.000
_cell.length_b   1.000
_cell.length_c   1.000
_cell.angle_alpha   90.00
_cell.angle_beta   90.00
_cell.angle_gamma   90.00
#
_symmetry.space_group_name_H-M   'P 1'
#
loop_
_entity.id
_entity.type
_entity.pdbx_description
1 polymer ?
#
loop_
_entity_poly.entity_id
_entity_poly.type
_entity_poly.pdbx_seq_one_letter_code
_entity_poly.pdbx_strand_id
1 'polypeptide(L)'
;MMTLAEFPDPALPAHQNAIDSKTWIHERFGDLTRQLDVAEPAVLADQLSIIWEGTNSAAQALGADGPPASTRALVTAILDHHTRQTPEKSPPTRRHT
;
A
#
# COMPACT_ATOMS: atom_id res chain seq x y z
N MET A 1 6.83 5.80 -11.72
CA MET A 1 7.62 6.97 -12.17
C MET A 1 9.05 6.51 -12.48
N MET A 2 9.51 6.64 -13.74
CA MET A 2 10.83 6.14 -14.17
C MET A 2 12.01 7.05 -13.80
N THR A 3 11.75 8.19 -13.15
CA THR A 3 12.77 9.17 -12.76
C THR A 3 13.95 8.58 -11.97
N LEU A 4 13.73 7.59 -11.09
CA LEU A 4 14.84 6.94 -10.37
C LEU A 4 15.70 6.04 -11.28
N ALA A 5 15.15 5.56 -12.40
CA ALA A 5 15.91 4.84 -13.41
C ALA A 5 16.68 5.79 -14.35
N GLU A 6 16.08 6.94 -14.69
CA GLU A 6 16.70 7.97 -15.53
C GLU A 6 17.77 8.78 -14.79
N PHE A 7 17.58 9.01 -13.49
CA PHE A 7 18.47 9.78 -12.62
C PHE A 7 18.91 8.91 -11.42
N PRO A 8 19.83 7.95 -11.63
CA PRO A 8 20.24 7.02 -10.57
C PRO A 8 21.13 7.65 -9.51
N ASP A 9 21.76 8.81 -9.78
CA ASP A 9 22.62 9.51 -8.83
C ASP A 9 21.78 10.12 -7.68
N PRO A 10 22.00 9.69 -6.42
CA PRO A 10 21.24 10.17 -5.27
C PRO A 10 21.50 11.64 -4.91
N ALA A 11 22.57 12.25 -5.42
CA ALA A 11 22.86 13.66 -5.21
C ALA A 11 22.02 14.59 -6.10
N LEU A 12 21.36 14.06 -7.15
CA LEU A 12 20.57 14.86 -8.06
C LEU A 12 19.22 15.26 -7.42
N PRO A 13 18.80 16.53 -7.56
CA PRO A 13 17.48 16.97 -7.06
C PRO A 13 16.32 16.14 -7.62
N ALA A 14 16.41 15.69 -8.87
CA ALA A 14 15.38 14.83 -9.47
C ALA A 14 15.25 13.48 -8.76
N HIS A 15 16.36 12.90 -8.30
CA HIS A 15 16.36 11.65 -7.54
C HIS A 15 15.75 11.86 -6.16
N GLN A 16 16.19 12.89 -5.45
CA GLN A 16 15.71 13.21 -4.10
C GLN A 16 14.20 13.48 -4.11
N ASN A 17 13.73 14.33 -5.02
CA ASN A 17 12.30 14.62 -5.17
C ASN A 17 11.47 13.36 -5.49
N ALA A 18 12.04 12.43 -6.26
CA ALA A 18 11.40 11.16 -6.57
C ALA A 18 11.27 10.26 -5.33
N ILE A 19 12.30 10.21 -4.48
CA ILE A 19 12.24 9.51 -3.20
C ILE A 19 11.21 10.19 -2.28
N ASP A 20 11.27 11.50 -2.12
CA ASP A 20 10.37 12.26 -1.23
C ASP A 20 8.90 12.06 -1.62
N SER A 21 8.60 12.11 -2.93
CA SER A 21 7.24 11.88 -3.43
C SER A 21 6.73 10.48 -3.10
N LYS A 22 7.58 9.45 -3.24
CA LYS A 22 7.22 8.06 -2.94
C LYS A 22 7.06 7.83 -1.44
N THR A 23 7.95 8.40 -0.63
CA THR A 23 7.87 8.39 0.83
C THR A 23 6.57 9.04 1.30
N TRP A 24 6.22 10.21 0.78
CA TRP A 24 4.97 10.91 1.11
C TRP A 24 3.73 10.06 0.79
N ILE A 25 3.73 9.32 -0.33
CA ILE A 25 2.61 8.43 -0.68
C ILE A 25 2.50 7.26 0.30
N HIS A 26 3.62 6.63 0.66
CA HIS A 26 3.64 5.55 1.66
C HIS A 26 3.14 6.04 3.03
N GLU A 27 3.63 7.18 3.49
CA GLU A 27 3.16 7.83 4.73
C GLU A 27 1.65 8.11 4.67
N ARG A 28 1.16 8.55 3.50
CA ARG A 28 -0.26 8.82 3.31
C ARG A 28 -1.11 7.55 3.38
N PHE A 29 -0.65 6.43 2.82
CA PHE A 29 -1.31 5.15 3.03
C PHE A 29 -1.25 4.72 4.51
N GLY A 30 -0.14 4.97 5.21
CA GLY A 30 -0.02 4.75 6.65
C GLY A 30 -1.06 5.54 7.47
N ASP A 31 -1.27 6.82 7.14
CA ASP A 31 -2.30 7.65 7.76
C ASP A 31 -3.71 7.10 7.54
N LEU A 32 -4.02 6.69 6.31
CA LEU A 32 -5.36 6.22 5.94
C LEU A 32 -5.66 4.85 6.56
N THR A 33 -4.71 3.92 6.49
CA THR A 33 -4.87 2.56 7.03
C THR A 33 -4.99 2.54 8.55
N ARG A 34 -4.31 3.46 9.27
CA ARG A 34 -4.48 3.65 10.72
C ARG A 34 -5.89 4.07 11.13
N GLN A 35 -6.68 4.62 10.22
CA GLN A 35 -8.08 4.98 10.47
C GLN A 35 -9.06 3.83 10.23
N LEU A 36 -8.58 2.69 9.73
CA LEU A 36 -9.39 1.50 9.45
C LEU A 36 -9.36 0.52 10.62
N ASP A 37 -10.45 -0.21 10.83
CA ASP A 37 -10.52 -1.33 11.79
C ASP A 37 -10.01 -2.62 11.12
N VAL A 38 -8.68 -2.70 10.96
CA VAL A 38 -8.00 -3.81 10.29
C VAL A 38 -6.86 -4.36 11.14
N ALA A 39 -6.57 -5.64 10.96
CA ALA A 39 -5.35 -6.22 11.50
C ALA A 39 -4.12 -5.61 10.79
N GLU A 40 -3.10 -5.25 11.57
CA GLU A 40 -1.79 -4.79 11.09
C GLU A 40 -1.86 -3.66 10.04
N PRO A 41 -2.38 -2.46 10.39
CA PRO A 41 -2.57 -1.37 9.43
C PRO A 41 -1.28 -0.93 8.72
N ALA A 42 -0.12 -1.05 9.37
CA ALA A 42 1.18 -0.76 8.75
C ALA A 42 1.49 -1.73 7.59
N VAL A 43 1.20 -3.02 7.75
CA VAL A 43 1.41 -4.02 6.70
C VAL A 43 0.49 -3.75 5.51
N LEU A 44 -0.76 -3.35 5.77
CA LEU A 44 -1.67 -2.93 4.71
C LEU A 44 -1.13 -1.71 3.94
N ALA A 45 -0.53 -0.73 4.62
CA ALA A 45 0.05 0.45 3.98
C ALA A 45 1.23 0.09 3.05
N ASP A 46 2.10 -0.83 3.48
CA ASP A 46 3.21 -1.34 2.68
C ASP A 46 2.70 -2.02 1.40
N GLN A 47 1.70 -2.90 1.53
CA GLN A 47 1.09 -3.60 0.40
C GLN A 47 0.43 -2.64 -0.60
N LEU A 48 -0.33 -1.65 -0.10
CA LEU A 48 -0.94 -0.63 -0.96
C LEU A 48 0.11 0.20 -1.72
N SER A 49 1.25 0.49 -1.09
CA SER A 49 2.35 1.21 -1.73
C SER A 49 2.99 0.40 -2.86
N ILE A 50 3.21 -0.89 -2.64
CA ILE A 50 3.71 -1.81 -3.68
C ILE A 50 2.73 -1.88 -4.86
N ILE A 51 1.43 -2.01 -4.58
CA ILE A 51 0.40 -2.05 -5.62
C ILE A 51 0.39 -0.74 -6.41
N TRP A 52 0.43 0.41 -5.73
CA TRP A 52 0.44 1.71 -6.40
C TRP A 52 1.63 1.88 -7.35
N GLU A 53 2.85 1.54 -6.89
CA GLU A 53 4.06 1.57 -7.73
C GLU A 53 3.97 0.59 -8.92
N GLY A 54 3.50 -0.63 -8.65
CA GLY A 54 3.33 -1.67 -9.66
C GLY A 54 2.32 -1.26 -10.72
N THR A 55 1.15 -0.75 -10.31
CA THR A 55 0.11 -0.22 -11.21
C THR A 55 0.64 0.92 -12.06
N ASN A 56 1.35 1.88 -11.46
CA ASN A 56 1.87 3.03 -12.18
C ASN A 56 3.01 2.64 -13.15
N SER A 57 3.77 1.59 -12.85
CA SER A 57 4.80 1.07 -13.75
C SER A 57 4.20 0.26 -14.90
N ALA A 58 3.24 -0.62 -14.58
CA ALA A 58 2.53 -1.42 -15.57
C ALA A 58 1.69 -0.56 -16.53
N ALA A 59 1.10 0.55 -16.08
CA ALA A 59 0.36 1.46 -16.94
C ALA A 59 1.25 2.14 -17.99
N GLN A 60 2.49 2.48 -17.62
CA GLN A 60 3.44 3.07 -18.55
C GLN A 60 3.99 2.04 -19.56
N ALA A 61 4.15 0.78 -19.14
CA ALA A 61 4.70 -0.28 -19.98
C ALA A 61 3.65 -0.96 -20.88
N LEU A 62 2.43 -1.14 -20.38
CA LEU A 62 1.42 -2.03 -20.97
C LEU A 62 0.10 -1.32 -21.30
N GLY A 63 0.00 -0.01 -21.02
CA GLY A 63 -1.22 0.78 -21.20
C GLY A 63 -2.24 0.59 -20.06
N ALA A 64 -3.14 1.56 -19.93
CA ALA A 64 -4.13 1.60 -18.85
C ALA A 64 -5.18 0.48 -18.96
N ASP A 65 -5.53 0.06 -20.18
CA ASP A 65 -6.50 -1.01 -20.45
C ASP A 65 -5.90 -2.43 -20.26
N GLY A 66 -4.59 -2.51 -20.00
CA GLY A 66 -3.88 -3.76 -19.74
C GLY A 66 -3.99 -4.25 -18.28
N PRO A 67 -2.96 -4.92 -17.74
CA PRO A 67 -2.96 -5.39 -16.35
C PRO A 67 -3.34 -4.36 -15.27
N PRO A 68 -2.98 -3.06 -15.38
CA PRO A 68 -3.42 -2.02 -14.44
C PRO A 68 -4.93 -1.94 -14.24
N ALA A 69 -5.75 -2.33 -15.22
CA ALA A 69 -7.20 -2.36 -15.09
C ALA A 69 -7.68 -3.26 -13.93
N SER A 70 -6.87 -4.26 -13.53
CA SER A 70 -7.17 -5.17 -12.41
C SER A 70 -6.83 -4.59 -11.03
N THR A 71 -6.22 -3.41 -10.95
CA THR A 71 -5.76 -2.81 -9.68
C THR A 71 -6.87 -2.72 -8.64
N ARG A 72 -8.06 -2.29 -9.06
CA ARG A 72 -9.21 -2.16 -8.15
C ARG A 72 -9.56 -3.49 -7.50
N ALA A 73 -9.63 -4.56 -8.30
CA ALA A 73 -9.97 -5.88 -7.81
C ALA A 73 -8.90 -6.40 -6.81
N LEU A 74 -7.62 -6.17 -7.11
CA LEU A 74 -6.51 -6.53 -6.22
C LEU A 74 -6.58 -5.79 -4.88
N VAL A 75 -6.77 -4.47 -4.91
CA VAL A 75 -6.90 -3.65 -3.69
C VAL A 75 -8.07 -4.11 -2.85
N THR A 76 -9.24 -4.38 -3.46
CA THR A 76 -10.40 -4.91 -2.75
C THR A 76 -10.09 -6.24 -2.06
N ALA A 77 -9.45 -7.19 -2.76
CA ALA A 77 -9.12 -8.49 -2.19
C ALA A 77 -8.19 -8.39 -0.96
N ILE A 78 -7.25 -7.45 -0.97
CA ILE A 78 -6.33 -7.21 0.15
C ILE A 78 -7.02 -6.51 1.31
N LEU A 79 -7.87 -5.51 1.06
CA LEU A 79 -8.69 -4.89 2.10
C LEU A 79 -9.61 -5.93 2.78
N ASP A 80 -10.24 -6.81 2.00
CA ASP A 80 -11.09 -7.90 2.52
C ASP A 80 -10.28 -8.92 3.32
N HIS A 81 -9.01 -9.15 2.97
CA HIS A 81 -8.12 -10.01 3.74
C HIS A 81 -7.85 -9.43 5.14
N HIS A 82 -7.48 -8.14 5.20
CA HIS A 82 -7.13 -7.45 6.44
C HIS A 82 -8.31 -7.19 7.38
N THR A 83 -9.54 -7.08 6.85
CA THR A 83 -10.77 -6.93 7.66
C THR A 83 -11.26 -8.26 8.24
N ARG A 84 -11.04 -9.38 7.55
CA ARG A 84 -11.41 -10.72 8.06
C ARG A 84 -10.47 -11.23 9.16
N GLN A 85 -9.27 -10.65 9.27
CA GLN A 85 -8.25 -11.04 10.25
C GLN A 85 -8.36 -10.27 11.58
N THR A 86 -9.26 -9.28 11.70
CA THR A 86 -9.45 -8.52 12.95
C THR A 86 -9.80 -9.50 14.08
N PRO A 87 -8.99 -9.59 15.15
CA PRO A 87 -9.20 -10.62 16.17
C PRO A 87 -10.52 -10.36 16.91
N GLU A 88 -11.40 -11.36 16.89
CA GLU A 88 -12.59 -11.40 17.74
C GLU A 88 -12.13 -11.31 19.21
N LYS A 89 -12.54 -10.24 19.91
CA LYS A 89 -12.23 -10.06 21.34
C LYS A 89 -12.64 -11.32 22.10
N SER A 90 -11.68 -12.05 22.67
CA SER A 90 -11.98 -13.26 23.45
C SER A 90 -12.98 -12.96 24.57
N PRO A 91 -14.02 -13.80 24.79
CA PRO A 91 -14.97 -13.60 25.86
C PRO A 91 -14.29 -13.67 27.24
N PRO A 92 -14.74 -12.88 28.23
CA PRO A 92 -14.15 -12.94 29.57
C PRO A 92 -14.35 -14.34 30.15
N THR A 93 -13.24 -14.98 30.53
CA THR A 93 -13.22 -16.27 31.22
C THR A 93 -14.06 -16.16 32.50
N ARG A 94 -15.28 -16.70 32.49
CA ARG A 94 -16.07 -16.89 33.71
C ARG A 94 -15.30 -17.85 34.63
N ARG A 95 -14.63 -17.30 35.64
CA ARG A 95 -14.15 -18.09 36.77
C ARG A 95 -15.37 -18.52 37.59
N HIS A 96 -15.70 -19.81 37.51
CA HIS A 96 -16.55 -20.48 38.48
C HIS A 96 -15.66 -20.94 39.64
N THR A 97 -15.83 -20.29 40.80
CA THR A 97 -15.48 -20.80 42.14
C THR A 97 -16.51 -20.30 43.11
#